data_AF-R4W7C8-F1
#
_entry.id   AF-R4W7C8-F1
#
_cell.length_a   1.000
_cell.length_b   1.000
_cell.length_c   1.000
_cell.angle_alpha   90.00
_cell.angle_beta   90.00
_cell.angle_gamma   90.00
#
_symmetry.space_group_name_H-M   'P 1'
#
loop_
_entity.id
_entity.type
_entity.pdbx_description
1 polymer ?
#
loop_
_entity_poly.entity_id
_entity_poly.type
_entity_poly.pdbx_seq_one_letter_code
_entity_poly.pdbx_strand_id
1 'polypeptide(L)' 'MTEGATKQEEERADDHLADVEEGAGCTEIWEHLSERREE' A
#
# COMPACT_ATOMS: atom_id res chain seq x y z
N MET A 1 -6.20 -26.28 -2.52
CA MET A 1 -4.88 -25.71 -2.17
C MET A 1 -4.78 -24.37 -2.87
N THR A 2 -5.35 -23.32 -2.28
CA THR A 2 -5.38 -21.95 -2.82
C THR A 2 -4.67 -20.98 -1.87
N GLU A 3 -3.64 -21.46 -1.16
CA GLU A 3 -2.84 -20.64 -0.23
C GLU A 3 -1.87 -19.69 -0.96
N GLY A 4 -1.66 -19.84 -2.28
CA GLY A 4 -0.70 -19.03 -3.04
C GLY A 4 -1.29 -17.85 -3.82
N ALA A 5 -2.61 -17.78 -4.00
CA ALA A 5 -3.24 -16.73 -4.82
C ALA A 5 -3.45 -15.43 -4.03
N THR A 6 -3.71 -15.52 -2.73
CA THR A 6 -4.01 -14.35 -1.90
C THR A 6 -2.76 -13.55 -1.55
N LYS A 7 -1.63 -14.22 -1.31
CA LYS A 7 -0.39 -13.56 -0.88
C LYS A 7 0.33 -12.79 -2.00
N GLN A 8 0.33 -13.33 -3.22
CA GLN A 8 0.91 -12.64 -4.38
C GLN A 8 0.06 -11.46 -4.86
N GLU A 9 -1.25 -11.51 -4.63
CA GLU A 9 -2.16 -10.39 -4.95
C GLU A 9 -2.05 -9.27 -3.90
N GLU A 10 -1.88 -9.64 -2.62
CA GLU A 10 -1.53 -8.72 -1.53
C GLU A 10 -0.23 -7.98 -1.85
N GLU A 11 0.89 -8.68 -2.07
CA GLU A 11 2.20 -8.07 -2.40
C GLU A 11 2.15 -7.06 -3.57
N ARG A 12 1.23 -7.24 -4.52
CA ARG A 12 1.05 -6.32 -5.65
C ARG A 12 0.16 -5.12 -5.30
N ALA A 13 -0.78 -5.29 -4.37
CA ALA A 13 -1.69 -4.25 -3.91
C ALA A 13 -1.01 -3.25 -2.95
N ASP A 14 0.01 -3.69 -2.20
CA ASP A 14 0.77 -2.84 -1.27
C ASP A 14 2.03 -2.21 -1.88
N ASP A 15 2.36 -2.49 -3.14
CA ASP A 15 3.47 -1.83 -3.87
C ASP A 15 3.36 -0.30 -3.84
N HIS A 16 2.13 0.23 -3.88
CA HIS A 16 1.84 1.67 -3.80
C HIS A 16 2.11 2.27 -2.41
N LEU A 17 2.16 1.42 -1.39
CA LEU A 17 2.45 1.74 0.01
C LEU A 17 3.90 1.40 0.38
N ALA A 18 4.73 0.93 -0.56
CA ALA A 18 6.12 0.55 -0.27
C ALA A 18 7.00 1.72 0.18
N ASP A 19 6.60 2.96 -0.12
CA ASP A 19 7.28 4.20 0.31
C ASP A 19 6.72 4.76 1.64
N VAL A 20 5.63 4.15 2.15
CA VAL A 20 4.99 4.55 3.41
C VAL A 20 5.66 3.82 4.58
N GLU A 21 5.96 4.55 5.65
CA GLU A 21 6.56 3.97 6.86
C GLU A 21 5.63 2.94 7.52
N GLU A 22 6.19 1.80 7.93
CA GLU A 22 5.46 0.79 8.70
C GLU A 22 5.03 1.36 10.06
N GLY A 23 3.72 1.54 10.23
CA GLY A 23 3.14 2.17 11.43
C GLY A 23 2.59 3.59 11.20
N ALA A 24 2.66 4.11 9.97
CA ALA A 24 1.99 5.35 9.60
C ALA A 24 0.48 5.29 9.91
N GLY A 25 -0.05 6.37 10.48
CA GLY A 25 -1.47 6.51 10.75
C GLY A 25 -2.29 6.68 9.48
N CYS A 26 -3.60 6.46 9.59
CA CYS A 26 -4.53 6.58 8.45
C CYS A 26 -4.44 7.93 7.74
N THR A 27 -4.20 9.02 8.47
CA THR A 27 -4.05 10.36 7.91
C THR A 27 -2.74 10.49 7.12
N GLU A 28 -1.64 9.99 7.65
CA GLU A 28 -0.31 10.07 7.02
C GLU A 28 -0.27 9.28 5.71
N ILE A 29 -0.90 8.09 5.69
CA ILE A 29 -1.09 7.29 4.49
C ILE A 29 -1.87 8.08 3.43
N TRP A 30 -2.93 8.77 3.83
CA TRP A 30 -3.80 9.49 2.90
C TRP A 30 -3.12 10.72 2.28
N GLU A 31 -2.38 11.49 3.08
CA GLU A 31 -1.57 12.63 2.59
C GLU A 31 -0.56 12.14 1.55
N HIS A 32 0.20 11.09 1.86
CA HIS A 32 1.20 10.51 0.94
C HIS A 32 0.58 10.05 -0.38
N LEU A 33 -0.60 9.40 -0.33
CA LEU A 33 -1.32 8.96 -1.53
C LEU A 33 -1.98 10.11 -2.29
N SER A 34 -2.34 11.21 -1.62
CA SER A 34 -2.96 12.37 -2.24
C SER A 34 -1.93 13.18 -3.03
N GLU A 35 -0.74 13.43 -2.48
CA GLU A 35 0.36 14.11 -3.17
C GLU A 35 0.71 13.42 -4.49
N ARG A 36 0.89 12.09 -4.46
CA ARG A 36 1.18 11.26 -5.65
C ARG A 36 0.07 11.23 -6.69
N ARG A 37 -1.16 11.59 -6.33
CA ARG A 37 -2.33 11.63 -7.24
C ARG A 37 -2.45 12.98 -7.95
N GLU A 38 -1.95 14.04 -7.31
CA GLU A 38 -2.01 15.41 -7.83
C GLU A 38 -0.87 15.73 -8.81
N GLU A 39 0.20 14.93 -8.80
CA GLU A 39 1.29 14.90 -9.80
C GLU A 39 0.91 14.19 -11.11
#